data_AF-A0A7V0JIP6-F1
#
_entry.id   AF-A0A7V0JIP6-F1
#
_cell.length_a   1.000
_cell.length_b   1.000
_cell.length_c   1.000
_cell.angle_alpha   90.00
_cell.angle_beta   90.00
_cell.angle_gamma   90.00
#
_symmetry.space_group_name_H-M   'P 1'
#
loop_
_entity.id
_entity.type
_entity.pdbx_description
1 polymer ?
#
loop_
_entity_poly.entity_id
_entity_poly.type
_entity_poly.pdbx_seq_one_letter_code
_entity_poly.pdbx_strand_id
1 'polypeptide(L)'
;MSHRNQKIPFIPSSEVRRQFISFFEEKGHTFVPSSSVVPLKDPTLIFTNAGMNQFKDVFLGQGTRPYKRAANSQKCIRVSGKHNDLEEVGRDGIHHTFFEMLGNWSFGDYYKKETIRWAWELITEVWKLPKDNLYATIYLDDDEADSAWRSETDVNPSHISRFDKDNFWEMAEVGPCGPCSEIHIDLGPQICPLESQESHRCGVNALGCGRFIELWNLVFIQFNRDAEGHLHELPAKHVDTGAGLERLSAVLQGVQSDYDTDLFKPIIERITEISGTSYDRGDQGIGHRVVADHLRALTFAIADGAMPSNDGRGYVLRRILR
;
A
#
# COMPACT_ATOMS: atom_id res chain seq x y z
N MET A 1 -7.98 6.79 -31.66
CA MET A 1 -7.01 5.94 -32.39
C MET A 1 -6.01 5.39 -31.37
N SER A 2 -6.17 4.12 -31.00
CA SER A 2 -5.17 3.16 -30.48
C SER A 2 -3.87 3.70 -29.84
N HIS A 3 -3.88 3.98 -28.53
CA HIS A 3 -2.66 4.01 -27.67
C HIS A 3 -2.55 2.78 -26.73
N ARG A 4 -3.42 1.77 -26.88
CA ARG A 4 -3.56 0.64 -25.94
C ARG A 4 -2.46 -0.44 -25.97
N ASN A 5 -1.36 -0.26 -26.69
CA ASN A 5 -0.34 -1.30 -26.88
C ASN A 5 1.07 -0.91 -26.41
N GLN A 6 1.19 -0.06 -25.39
CA GLN A 6 2.47 0.02 -24.68
C GLN A 6 2.60 -1.23 -23.81
N LYS A 7 3.39 -2.19 -24.28
CA LYS A 7 3.64 -3.45 -23.57
C LYS A 7 4.43 -3.12 -22.30
N ILE A 8 3.76 -3.16 -21.16
CA ILE A 8 4.40 -2.96 -19.85
C ILE A 8 5.53 -4.00 -19.72
N PRO A 9 6.76 -3.59 -19.39
CA PRO A 9 7.84 -4.55 -19.20
C PRO A 9 7.50 -5.47 -18.03
N PHE A 10 7.70 -6.78 -18.19
CA PHE A 10 7.58 -7.71 -17.08
C PHE A 10 8.71 -7.44 -16.07
N ILE A 11 8.34 -7.12 -14.83
CA ILE A 11 9.29 -6.87 -13.73
C ILE A 11 9.00 -7.86 -12.59
N PRO A 12 9.96 -8.74 -12.22
CA PRO A 12 9.81 -9.62 -11.06
C PRO A 12 9.61 -8.83 -9.76
N SER A 13 8.87 -9.36 -8.79
CA SER A 13 8.59 -8.63 -7.54
C SER A 13 9.85 -8.26 -6.75
N SER A 14 10.89 -9.12 -6.82
CA SER A 14 12.20 -8.82 -6.23
C SER A 14 12.89 -7.63 -6.89
N GLU A 15 12.69 -7.46 -8.19
CA GLU A 15 13.19 -6.33 -8.97
C GLU A 15 12.39 -5.06 -8.67
N VAL A 16 11.06 -5.13 -8.60
CA VAL A 16 10.19 -4.00 -8.23
C VAL A 16 10.65 -3.42 -6.89
N ARG A 17 10.82 -4.29 -5.88
CA ARG A 17 11.33 -3.90 -4.56
C ARG A 17 12.69 -3.23 -4.66
N ARG A 18 13.64 -3.82 -5.40
CA ARG A 18 15.00 -3.27 -5.52
C ARG A 18 15.00 -1.90 -6.22
N GLN A 19 14.28 -1.77 -7.33
CA GLN A 19 14.19 -0.53 -8.09
C GLN A 19 13.61 0.60 -7.26
N PHE A 20 12.59 0.32 -6.44
CA PHE A 20 12.04 1.31 -5.51
C PHE A 20 13.12 1.84 -4.55
N ILE A 21 13.85 0.94 -3.89
CA ILE A 21 14.89 1.33 -2.92
C ILE A 21 16.01 2.11 -3.62
N SER A 22 16.57 1.57 -4.71
CA SER A 22 17.65 2.22 -5.43
C SER A 22 17.26 3.59 -5.98
N PHE A 23 16.02 3.72 -6.49
CA PHE A 23 15.51 5.01 -6.96
C PHE A 23 15.52 6.06 -5.86
N PHE A 24 15.07 5.74 -4.64
CA PHE A 24 15.08 6.70 -3.54
C PHE A 24 16.47 6.92 -2.92
N GLU A 25 17.35 5.92 -2.93
CA GLU A 25 18.77 6.12 -2.58
C GLU A 25 19.43 7.15 -3.51
N GLU A 26 19.14 7.12 -4.81
CA GLU A 26 19.59 8.13 -5.79
C GLU A 26 19.00 9.53 -5.52
N LYS A 27 17.84 9.64 -4.87
CA LYS A 27 17.26 10.91 -4.39
C LYS A 27 17.75 11.30 -2.98
N GLY A 28 18.73 10.59 -2.44
CA GLY A 28 19.39 10.90 -1.16
C GLY A 28 18.66 10.33 0.07
N HIS A 29 17.77 9.36 -0.10
CA HIS A 29 17.17 8.65 1.01
C HIS A 29 18.14 7.61 1.57
N THR A 30 18.11 7.44 2.89
CA THR A 30 18.83 6.35 3.54
C THR A 30 17.98 5.07 3.48
N PHE A 31 18.53 3.96 2.99
CA PHE A 31 17.88 2.67 3.16
C PHE A 31 17.82 2.31 4.65
N VAL A 32 16.62 2.00 5.14
CA VAL A 32 16.39 1.55 6.52
C VAL A 32 15.77 0.16 6.50
N PRO A 33 16.33 -0.85 7.19
CA PRO A 33 15.70 -2.17 7.22
C PRO A 33 14.24 -2.13 7.71
N SER A 34 13.42 -3.06 7.21
CA SER A 34 12.07 -3.30 7.74
C SER A 34 12.12 -3.55 9.24
N SER A 35 11.26 -2.88 10.02
CA SER A 35 11.06 -3.24 11.42
C SER A 35 10.41 -4.61 11.54
N SER A 36 10.50 -5.20 12.71
CA SER A 36 9.70 -6.36 13.09
C SER A 36 8.20 -6.08 12.88
N VAL A 37 7.43 -7.09 12.49
CA VAL A 37 5.95 -7.02 12.49
C VAL A 37 5.35 -7.01 13.90
N VAL A 38 6.18 -7.30 14.91
CA VAL A 38 5.86 -7.37 16.33
C VAL A 38 6.43 -6.10 17.00
N PRO A 39 5.68 -4.99 17.07
CA PRO A 39 6.17 -3.79 17.74
C PRO A 39 6.40 -4.07 19.22
N LEU A 40 7.64 -3.82 19.69
CA LEU A 40 8.04 -4.01 21.09
C LEU A 40 7.89 -2.73 21.92
N LYS A 41 7.87 -1.57 21.27
CA LYS A 41 7.92 -0.24 21.92
C LYS A 41 6.61 0.55 21.81
N ASP A 42 5.59 -0.01 21.17
CA ASP A 42 4.29 0.62 21.03
C ASP A 42 3.18 -0.35 21.50
N PRO A 43 2.64 -0.19 22.71
CA PRO A 43 1.59 -1.06 23.23
C PRO A 43 0.23 -0.84 22.55
N THR A 44 0.06 0.23 21.76
CA THR A 44 -1.22 0.51 21.08
C THR A 44 -1.35 -0.24 19.74
N LEU A 45 -0.28 -0.89 19.27
CA LEU A 45 -0.26 -1.64 18.01
C LEU A 45 -0.10 -3.15 18.26
N ILE A 46 -1.04 -3.96 17.74
CA ILE A 46 -0.94 -5.43 17.81
C ILE A 46 0.17 -5.93 16.87
N PHE A 47 0.17 -5.43 15.64
CA PHE A 47 1.20 -5.66 14.63
C PHE A 47 1.52 -4.35 13.90
N THR A 48 2.70 -4.29 13.28
CA THR A 48 3.06 -3.22 12.34
C THR A 48 2.15 -3.31 11.12
N ASN A 49 1.39 -2.25 10.85
CA ASN A 49 0.39 -2.19 9.79
C ASN A 49 0.77 -1.24 8.64
N ALA A 50 1.84 -0.46 8.82
CA ALA A 50 2.37 0.50 7.86
C ALA A 50 3.88 0.74 8.06
N GLY A 51 4.56 1.17 6.99
CA GLY A 51 5.99 1.53 7.01
C GLY A 51 6.36 2.61 8.02
N MET A 52 5.45 3.55 8.23
CA MET A 52 5.65 4.71 9.11
C MET A 52 5.73 4.37 10.60
N ASN A 53 5.26 3.18 11.03
CA ASN A 53 5.13 2.88 12.47
C ASN A 53 6.48 2.97 13.21
N GLN A 54 7.60 2.57 12.58
CA GLN A 54 8.94 2.66 13.17
C GLN A 54 9.52 4.09 13.25
N PHE A 55 8.84 5.05 12.62
CA PHE A 55 9.20 6.47 12.59
C PHE A 55 8.17 7.35 13.32
N LYS A 56 7.19 6.75 14.01
CA LYS A 56 6.14 7.45 14.77
C LYS A 56 6.71 8.52 15.71
N ASP A 57 7.77 8.18 16.43
CA ASP A 57 8.47 9.11 17.34
C ASP A 57 9.08 10.32 16.62
N VAL A 58 9.56 10.12 15.39
CA VAL A 58 10.14 11.19 14.57
C VAL A 58 9.06 12.16 14.10
N PHE A 59 7.91 11.65 13.63
CA PHE A 59 6.78 12.50 13.22
C PHE A 59 6.20 13.30 14.37
N LEU A 60 6.23 12.75 15.59
CA LEU A 60 5.77 13.43 16.81
C LEU A 60 6.83 14.39 17.39
N GLY A 61 8.02 14.49 16.78
CA GLY A 61 9.12 15.32 17.30
C GLY A 61 9.73 14.80 18.60
N GLN A 62 9.46 13.56 18.98
CA GLN A 62 9.95 12.91 20.21
C GLN A 62 11.27 12.16 20.01
N GLY A 63 11.62 11.88 18.76
CA GLY A 63 12.86 11.20 18.39
C GLY A 63 13.53 11.84 17.18
N THR A 64 14.83 11.55 17.02
CA THR A 64 15.62 12.01 15.87
C THR A 64 16.32 10.83 15.21
N ARG A 65 16.78 11.03 13.97
CA ARG A 65 17.59 10.08 13.21
C ARG A 65 18.79 10.83 12.62
N PRO A 66 19.90 10.15 12.30
CA PRO A 66 21.06 10.78 11.64
C PRO A 66 20.77 11.14 10.16
N TYR A 67 19.58 10.82 9.66
CA TYR A 67 19.10 11.11 8.31
C TYR A 67 17.74 11.81 8.38
N LYS A 68 17.45 12.63 7.36
CA LYS A 68 16.14 13.29 7.20
C LYS A 68 15.23 12.62 6.18
N ARG A 69 15.77 11.67 5.42
CA ARG A 69 15.07 10.94 4.37
C ARG A 69 15.32 9.46 4.54
N ALA A 70 14.28 8.63 4.43
CA ALA A 70 14.42 7.18 4.54
C ALA A 70 13.58 6.46 3.50
N ALA A 71 14.01 5.30 3.03
CA ALA A 71 13.21 4.44 2.17
C ALA A 71 13.36 2.96 2.57
N ASN A 72 12.28 2.18 2.45
CA ASN A 72 12.30 0.75 2.72
C ASN A 72 11.16 -0.04 2.06
N SER A 73 11.21 -1.36 2.25
CA SER A 73 10.10 -2.29 2.05
C SER A 73 9.70 -2.83 3.42
N GLN A 74 8.61 -2.34 4.00
CA GLN A 74 8.14 -2.74 5.33
C GLN A 74 7.24 -3.96 5.24
N LYS A 75 7.53 -4.98 6.04
CA LYS A 75 6.61 -6.08 6.33
C LYS A 75 5.42 -5.59 7.17
N CYS A 76 4.21 -5.78 6.68
CA CYS A 76 2.99 -5.30 7.34
C CYS A 76 2.03 -6.47 7.60
N ILE A 77 1.29 -6.40 8.71
CA ILE A 77 0.18 -7.29 9.01
C ILE A 77 -1.08 -6.47 9.34
N ARG A 78 -2.18 -6.72 8.61
CA ARG A 78 -3.48 -6.02 8.76
C ARG A 78 -4.62 -7.00 9.07
N VAL A 79 -4.76 -7.34 10.34
CA VAL A 79 -5.68 -8.38 10.84
C VAL A 79 -6.49 -7.95 12.05
N SER A 80 -6.41 -6.67 12.42
CA SER A 80 -7.02 -6.14 13.64
C SER A 80 -7.06 -4.61 13.65
N GLY A 81 -7.99 -4.04 14.42
CA GLY A 81 -8.12 -2.59 14.59
C GLY A 81 -8.72 -1.92 13.35
N LYS A 82 -8.33 -0.66 13.10
CA LYS A 82 -8.83 0.15 11.98
C LYS A 82 -8.48 -0.43 10.60
N HIS A 83 -7.36 -1.13 10.50
CA HIS A 83 -6.88 -1.75 9.26
C HIS A 83 -6.93 -3.27 9.40
N ASN A 84 -8.09 -3.85 9.09
CA ASN A 84 -8.34 -5.28 9.21
C ASN A 84 -8.92 -5.82 7.90
N ASP A 85 -8.06 -6.52 7.15
CA ASP A 85 -8.39 -7.03 5.82
C ASP A 85 -8.76 -8.52 5.85
N LEU A 86 -8.80 -9.14 7.05
CA LEU A 86 -8.91 -10.59 7.24
C LEU A 86 -10.10 -11.24 6.53
N GLU A 87 -11.26 -10.58 6.50
CA GLU A 87 -12.48 -11.12 5.91
C GLU A 87 -12.48 -11.11 4.37
N GLU A 88 -11.65 -10.25 3.76
CA GLU A 88 -11.53 -10.09 2.31
C GLU A 88 -10.47 -11.03 1.70
N VAL A 89 -9.53 -11.51 2.51
CA VAL A 89 -8.42 -12.37 2.07
C VAL A 89 -8.94 -13.58 1.29
N GLY A 90 -8.38 -13.75 0.09
CA GLY A 90 -8.71 -14.82 -0.84
C GLY A 90 -10.06 -14.68 -1.54
N ARG A 91 -10.97 -13.82 -1.08
CA ARG A 91 -12.22 -13.51 -1.79
C ARG A 91 -11.96 -12.57 -2.95
N ASP A 92 -11.18 -11.52 -2.71
CA ASP A 92 -10.67 -10.68 -3.78
C ASP A 92 -9.23 -11.07 -4.18
N GLY A 93 -8.68 -10.32 -5.12
CA GLY A 93 -7.34 -10.53 -5.64
C GLY A 93 -6.28 -9.57 -5.09
N ILE A 94 -6.58 -8.72 -4.10
CA ILE A 94 -5.75 -7.55 -3.76
C ILE A 94 -5.57 -7.28 -2.25
N HIS A 95 -6.30 -7.98 -1.38
CA HIS A 95 -6.19 -7.87 0.07
C HIS A 95 -5.48 -9.08 0.68
N HIS A 96 -4.60 -8.79 1.64
CA HIS A 96 -3.73 -9.76 2.30
C HIS A 96 -3.70 -9.51 3.79
N THR A 97 -3.57 -10.56 4.60
CA THR A 97 -3.21 -10.36 6.01
C THR A 97 -1.79 -9.87 6.13
N PHE A 98 -0.87 -10.38 5.30
CA PHE A 98 0.54 -9.99 5.25
C PHE A 98 0.91 -9.47 3.87
N PHE A 99 1.56 -8.32 3.83
CA PHE A 99 2.03 -7.70 2.58
C PHE A 99 3.28 -6.86 2.84
N GLU A 100 3.93 -6.42 1.76
CA GLU A 100 5.02 -5.46 1.85
C GLU A 100 4.58 -4.07 1.38
N MET A 101 4.88 -3.08 2.20
CA MET A 101 4.65 -1.67 1.90
C MET A 101 5.98 -1.01 1.53
N LEU A 102 6.14 -0.67 0.26
CA LEU A 102 7.25 0.16 -0.22
C LEU A 102 7.00 1.60 0.21
N GLY A 103 7.92 2.21 0.93
CA GLY A 103 7.73 3.57 1.43
C GLY A 103 8.97 4.43 1.39
N ASN A 104 8.77 5.73 1.16
CA ASN A 104 9.75 6.78 1.34
C ASN A 104 9.23 7.81 2.36
N TRP A 105 10.11 8.31 3.20
CA TRP A 105 9.78 9.25 4.27
C TRP A 105 10.61 10.53 4.20
N SER A 106 9.95 11.65 4.51
CA SER A 106 10.57 12.96 4.74
C SER A 106 10.35 13.40 6.18
N PHE A 107 11.44 13.63 6.90
CA PHE A 107 11.42 14.11 8.28
C PHE A 107 11.73 15.61 8.33
N GLY A 108 10.76 16.45 7.95
CA GLY A 108 10.92 17.90 7.96
C GLY A 108 11.92 18.40 6.91
N ASP A 109 11.89 17.79 5.73
CA ASP A 109 12.84 18.04 4.65
C ASP A 109 12.14 18.46 3.34
N TYR A 110 11.78 17.52 2.47
CA TYR A 110 10.93 17.78 1.31
C TYR A 110 9.45 17.53 1.62
N TYR A 111 8.54 17.99 0.75
CA TYR A 111 7.10 17.86 0.97
C TYR A 111 6.36 17.49 -0.32
N LYS A 112 5.20 18.09 -0.62
CA LYS A 112 4.29 17.66 -1.69
C LYS A 112 4.91 17.61 -3.08
N LYS A 113 5.61 18.67 -3.51
CA LYS A 113 6.15 18.78 -4.87
C LYS A 113 7.12 17.66 -5.21
N GLU A 114 8.14 17.47 -4.39
CA GLU A 114 9.13 16.41 -4.61
C GLU A 114 8.51 15.02 -4.46
N THR A 115 7.59 14.84 -3.52
CA THR A 115 6.90 13.55 -3.31
C THR A 115 6.12 13.14 -4.56
N ILE A 116 5.30 14.04 -5.10
CA ILE A 116 4.49 13.79 -6.29
C ILE A 116 5.39 13.60 -7.52
N ARG A 117 6.41 14.46 -7.71
CA ARG A 117 7.37 14.36 -8.82
C ARG A 117 8.06 13.00 -8.84
N TRP A 118 8.60 12.56 -7.70
CA TRP A 118 9.37 11.31 -7.61
C TRP A 118 8.49 10.07 -7.71
N ALA A 119 7.30 10.08 -7.11
CA ALA A 119 6.35 8.97 -7.28
C ALA A 119 5.93 8.82 -8.76
N TRP A 120 5.65 9.94 -9.43
CA TRP A 120 5.32 9.96 -10.85
C TRP A 120 6.48 9.51 -11.74
N GLU A 121 7.70 9.99 -11.47
CA GLU A 121 8.93 9.58 -12.17
C GLU A 121 9.17 8.07 -12.06
N LEU A 122 9.06 7.49 -10.85
CA LEU A 122 9.23 6.06 -10.66
C LEU A 122 8.18 5.25 -11.43
N ILE A 123 6.91 5.61 -11.32
CA ILE A 123 5.81 4.90 -11.98
C ILE A 123 5.92 4.98 -13.51
N THR A 124 6.17 6.17 -14.05
CA THR A 124 6.03 6.42 -15.49
C THR A 124 7.33 6.32 -16.26
N GLU A 125 8.47 6.65 -15.63
CA GLU A 125 9.77 6.67 -16.30
C GLU A 125 10.64 5.45 -15.97
N VAL A 126 10.53 4.87 -14.78
CA VAL A 126 11.27 3.64 -14.45
C VAL A 126 10.42 2.41 -14.78
N TRP A 127 9.21 2.34 -14.24
CA TRP A 127 8.30 1.20 -14.45
C TRP A 127 7.49 1.27 -15.74
N LYS A 128 7.54 2.41 -16.44
CA LYS A 128 6.91 2.61 -17.75
C LYS A 128 5.42 2.27 -17.78
N LEU A 129 4.70 2.53 -16.68
CA LEU A 129 3.25 2.41 -16.68
C LEU A 129 2.63 3.48 -17.59
N PRO A 130 1.59 3.13 -18.37
CA PRO A 130 1.00 4.05 -19.33
C PRO A 130 0.29 5.20 -18.61
N LYS A 131 0.76 6.43 -18.87
CA LYS A 131 0.27 7.67 -18.23
C LYS A 131 -1.24 7.87 -18.40
N ASP A 132 -1.78 7.48 -19.56
CA ASP A 132 -3.20 7.57 -19.90
C ASP A 132 -4.10 6.71 -18.99
N ASN A 133 -3.55 5.72 -18.29
CA ASN A 133 -4.30 4.88 -17.37
C ASN A 133 -4.13 5.31 -15.91
N LEU A 134 -3.30 6.30 -15.63
CA LEU A 134 -3.02 6.74 -14.27
C LEU A 134 -3.96 7.86 -13.86
N TYR A 135 -4.41 7.79 -12.61
CA TYR A 135 -5.31 8.74 -11.97
C TYR A 135 -4.73 9.16 -10.63
N ALA A 136 -5.02 10.39 -10.23
CA ALA A 136 -4.62 10.92 -8.94
C ALA A 136 -5.86 11.35 -8.15
N THR A 137 -5.86 11.09 -6.86
CA THR A 137 -6.83 11.66 -5.91
C THR A 137 -6.14 12.61 -4.97
N ILE A 138 -6.85 13.64 -4.50
CA ILE A 138 -6.35 14.62 -3.51
C ILE A 138 -7.46 14.97 -2.52
N TYR A 139 -7.07 15.49 -1.36
CA TYR A 139 -8.03 15.97 -0.36
C TYR A 139 -8.81 17.20 -0.86
N LEU A 140 -10.07 17.34 -0.42
CA LEU A 140 -11.00 18.39 -0.88
C LEU A 140 -10.37 19.78 -0.92
N ASP A 141 -9.66 20.16 0.14
CA ASP A 141 -9.10 21.51 0.32
C ASP A 141 -7.58 21.57 0.06
N ASP A 142 -6.99 20.54 -0.55
CA ASP A 142 -5.55 20.50 -0.81
C ASP A 142 -5.15 21.05 -2.20
N ASP A 143 -5.30 22.37 -2.36
CA ASP A 143 -4.92 23.08 -3.58
C ASP A 143 -3.40 23.04 -3.85
N GLU A 144 -2.59 22.83 -2.81
CA GLU A 144 -1.13 22.67 -2.94
C GLU A 144 -0.80 21.36 -3.65
N ALA A 145 -1.51 20.26 -3.34
CA ALA A 145 -1.38 18.99 -4.04
C ALA A 145 -1.89 19.07 -5.48
N ASP A 146 -3.04 19.71 -5.74
CA ASP A 146 -3.54 19.95 -7.11
C ASP A 146 -2.51 20.71 -7.96
N SER A 147 -1.96 21.79 -7.40
CA SER A 147 -0.92 22.59 -8.05
C SER A 147 0.36 21.79 -8.30
N ALA A 148 0.76 20.94 -7.35
CA ALA A 148 1.92 20.07 -7.51
C ALA A 148 1.70 19.03 -8.61
N TRP A 149 0.56 18.35 -8.66
CA TRP A 149 0.23 17.43 -9.75
C TRP A 149 0.29 18.11 -11.12
N ARG A 150 -0.28 19.31 -11.27
CA ARG A 150 -0.29 20.03 -12.55
C ARG A 150 1.06 20.57 -13.00
N SER A 151 1.96 20.85 -12.05
CA SER A 151 3.24 21.50 -12.35
C SER A 151 4.42 20.53 -12.38
N GLU A 152 4.35 19.45 -11.63
CA GLU A 152 5.44 18.49 -11.46
C GLU A 152 5.27 17.22 -12.29
N THR A 153 4.09 17.01 -12.88
CA THR A 153 3.78 15.84 -13.70
C THR A 153 3.08 16.20 -15.00
N ASP A 154 2.98 15.23 -15.90
CA ASP A 154 2.19 15.30 -17.13
C ASP A 154 0.89 14.48 -17.02
N VAL A 155 0.37 14.29 -15.79
CA VAL A 155 -0.93 13.64 -15.58
C VAL A 155 -2.03 14.44 -16.30
N ASN A 156 -2.98 13.74 -16.92
CA ASN A 156 -4.13 14.40 -17.51
C ASN A 156 -4.91 15.16 -16.40
N PRO A 157 -5.14 16.48 -16.53
CA PRO A 157 -5.92 17.25 -15.56
C PRO A 157 -7.31 16.68 -15.24
N SER A 158 -7.95 15.99 -16.18
CA SER A 158 -9.26 15.35 -15.95
C SER A 158 -9.16 14.04 -15.15
N HIS A 159 -7.96 13.54 -14.87
CA HIS A 159 -7.70 12.35 -14.07
C HIS A 159 -7.35 12.70 -12.61
N ILE A 160 -7.40 13.98 -12.25
CA ILE A 160 -7.22 14.46 -10.88
C ILE A 160 -8.61 14.64 -10.27
N SER A 161 -8.93 13.88 -9.22
CA SER A 161 -10.21 13.93 -8.52
C SER A 161 -10.03 14.32 -7.05
N ARG A 162 -11.04 14.97 -6.47
CA ARG A 162 -11.02 15.39 -5.05
C ARG A 162 -11.96 14.54 -4.22
N PHE A 163 -11.49 14.04 -3.08
CA PHE A 163 -12.31 13.32 -2.09
C PHE A 163 -12.05 13.84 -0.68
N ASP A 164 -12.98 13.55 0.24
CA ASP A 164 -12.86 13.89 1.66
C ASP A 164 -12.17 12.74 2.41
N LYS A 165 -12.96 11.82 2.97
CA LYS A 165 -12.49 10.76 3.87
C LYS A 165 -11.40 9.85 3.27
N ASP A 166 -11.48 9.53 1.99
CA ASP A 166 -10.50 8.66 1.33
C ASP A 166 -9.12 9.33 1.24
N ASN A 167 -9.07 10.67 1.19
CA ASN A 167 -7.85 11.45 1.07
C ASN A 167 -7.40 12.11 2.38
N PHE A 168 -7.83 11.59 3.53
CA PHE A 168 -7.30 11.98 4.84
C PHE A 168 -6.82 10.76 5.59
N TRP A 169 -5.50 10.59 5.66
CA TRP A 169 -4.90 9.40 6.25
C TRP A 169 -4.60 9.60 7.74
N GLU A 170 -4.84 8.54 8.52
CA GLU A 170 -4.60 8.53 9.95
C GLU A 170 -4.03 7.19 10.38
N MET A 171 -2.98 7.22 11.19
CA MET A 171 -2.30 6.01 11.68
C MET A 171 -3.20 5.10 12.52
N ALA A 172 -4.00 5.72 13.38
CA ALA A 172 -4.90 5.10 14.35
C ALA A 172 -5.92 6.15 14.81
N GLU A 173 -6.66 5.88 15.88
CA GLU A 173 -7.54 6.87 16.53
C GLU A 173 -6.77 8.07 17.09
N VAL A 174 -5.50 7.88 17.46
CA VAL A 174 -4.59 8.90 18.01
C VAL A 174 -3.25 8.80 17.29
N GLY A 175 -2.63 9.94 16.99
CA GLY A 175 -1.29 10.00 16.42
C GLY A 175 -1.16 10.87 15.15
N PRO A 176 -0.01 10.75 14.45
CA PRO A 176 0.25 11.51 13.23
C PRO A 176 -0.77 11.22 12.13
N CYS A 177 -1.24 12.28 11.47
CA CYS A 177 -2.22 12.23 10.38
C CYS A 177 -2.06 13.44 9.44
N GLY A 178 -2.78 13.41 8.32
CA GLY A 178 -2.81 14.52 7.37
C GLY A 178 -3.55 14.19 6.08
N PRO A 179 -3.77 15.20 5.22
CA PRO A 179 -4.28 14.96 3.88
C PRO A 179 -3.30 14.07 3.10
N CYS A 180 -3.82 13.29 2.17
CA CYS A 180 -3.01 12.47 1.31
C CYS A 180 -3.47 12.56 -0.15
N SER A 181 -2.58 12.13 -1.03
CA SER A 181 -2.87 11.98 -2.46
C SER A 181 -2.53 10.58 -2.90
N GLU A 182 -3.41 9.93 -3.65
CA GLU A 182 -3.22 8.53 -4.04
C GLU A 182 -3.13 8.39 -5.55
N ILE A 183 -2.23 7.51 -5.99
CA ILE A 183 -2.05 7.16 -7.40
C ILE A 183 -2.80 5.86 -7.67
N HIS A 184 -3.67 5.92 -8.65
CA HIS A 184 -4.51 4.81 -9.10
C HIS A 184 -4.19 4.42 -10.53
N ILE A 185 -4.49 3.18 -10.89
CA ILE A 185 -4.43 2.72 -12.29
C ILE A 185 -5.77 2.15 -12.74
N ASP A 186 -6.18 2.51 -13.95
CA ASP A 186 -7.27 1.89 -14.70
C ASP A 186 -6.79 0.60 -15.37
N LEU A 187 -7.28 -0.53 -14.87
CA LEU A 187 -6.99 -1.87 -15.42
C LEU A 187 -7.91 -2.25 -16.60
N GLY A 188 -8.90 -1.40 -16.89
CA GLY A 188 -9.87 -1.59 -17.96
C GLY A 188 -11.24 -2.08 -17.47
N PRO A 189 -12.31 -1.79 -18.24
CA PRO A 189 -13.69 -2.05 -17.84
C PRO A 189 -13.99 -3.53 -17.53
N GLN A 190 -13.34 -4.45 -18.23
CA GLN A 190 -13.50 -5.90 -18.09
C GLN A 190 -13.08 -6.46 -16.71
N ILE A 191 -12.39 -5.66 -15.88
CA ILE A 191 -11.98 -6.04 -14.53
C ILE A 191 -13.07 -5.70 -13.51
N CYS A 192 -14.01 -4.80 -13.85
CA CYS A 192 -15.03 -4.39 -12.90
C CYS A 192 -16.05 -5.52 -12.67
N PRO A 193 -16.23 -6.03 -11.44
CA PRO A 193 -17.23 -7.06 -11.17
C PRO A 193 -18.67 -6.56 -11.34
N LEU A 194 -18.85 -5.25 -11.38
CA LEU A 194 -20.14 -4.57 -11.55
C LEU A 194 -20.32 -4.00 -12.97
N GLU A 195 -19.44 -4.31 -13.94
CA GLU A 195 -19.52 -3.76 -15.30
C GLU A 195 -20.89 -4.00 -15.96
N SER A 196 -21.49 -5.16 -15.71
CA SER A 196 -22.79 -5.56 -16.26
C SER A 196 -23.99 -4.90 -15.56
N GLN A 197 -23.78 -4.20 -14.45
CA GLN A 197 -24.85 -3.53 -13.71
C GLN A 197 -25.12 -2.14 -14.30
N GLU A 198 -26.31 -1.94 -14.86
CA GLU A 198 -26.69 -0.71 -15.58
C GLU A 198 -26.61 0.57 -14.72
N SER A 199 -26.84 0.42 -13.39
CA SER A 199 -26.72 1.48 -12.39
C SER A 199 -25.29 1.80 -11.98
N HIS A 200 -24.33 0.91 -12.26
CA HIS A 200 -22.93 1.12 -11.90
C HIS A 200 -22.27 2.13 -12.85
N ARG A 201 -21.42 2.97 -12.28
CA ARG A 201 -20.54 3.88 -13.01
C ARG A 201 -19.15 3.67 -12.47
N CYS A 202 -18.26 3.13 -13.30
CA CYS A 202 -16.87 2.94 -12.88
C CYS A 202 -16.19 4.29 -12.67
N GLY A 203 -15.37 4.36 -11.63
CA GLY A 203 -14.54 5.52 -11.33
C GLY A 203 -13.59 5.17 -10.19
N VAL A 204 -12.59 6.04 -9.98
CA VAL A 204 -11.73 5.96 -8.81
C VAL A 204 -12.58 6.11 -7.55
N ASN A 205 -12.33 5.28 -6.54
CA ASN A 205 -13.09 5.19 -5.28
C ASN A 205 -14.60 4.94 -5.46
N ALA A 206 -15.05 4.50 -6.65
CA ALA A 206 -16.43 4.09 -6.84
C ALA A 206 -16.70 2.78 -6.09
N LEU A 207 -17.75 2.76 -5.26
CA LEU A 207 -18.08 1.62 -4.41
C LEU A 207 -18.22 0.32 -5.22
N GLY A 208 -17.46 -0.70 -4.83
CA GLY A 208 -17.45 -2.02 -5.47
C GLY A 208 -16.76 -2.08 -6.84
N CYS A 209 -16.10 -1.00 -7.28
CA CYS A 209 -15.42 -0.95 -8.57
C CYS A 209 -14.00 -1.54 -8.48
N GLY A 210 -13.81 -2.78 -8.95
CA GLY A 210 -12.48 -3.39 -9.03
C GLY A 210 -11.58 -2.92 -10.19
N ARG A 211 -12.06 -2.01 -11.04
CA ARG A 211 -11.34 -1.54 -12.24
C ARG A 211 -10.18 -0.59 -11.92
N PHE A 212 -10.40 0.29 -10.96
CA PHE A 212 -9.43 1.29 -10.53
C PHE A 212 -8.82 0.81 -9.23
N ILE A 213 -7.53 0.49 -9.23
CA ILE A 213 -6.83 0.05 -8.03
C ILE A 213 -5.86 1.12 -7.55
N GLU A 214 -5.82 1.31 -6.24
CA GLU A 214 -4.83 2.16 -5.57
C GLU A 214 -3.46 1.47 -5.59
N LEU A 215 -2.46 2.13 -6.17
CA LEU A 215 -1.08 1.66 -6.23
C LEU A 215 -0.21 2.24 -5.12
N TRP A 216 -0.42 3.52 -4.79
CA TRP A 216 0.49 4.25 -3.92
C TRP A 216 -0.21 5.43 -3.25
N ASN A 217 -0.19 5.46 -1.92
CA ASN A 217 -0.67 6.58 -1.11
C ASN A 217 0.51 7.49 -0.70
N LEU A 218 0.35 8.80 -0.90
CA LEU A 218 1.29 9.87 -0.57
C LEU A 218 0.69 10.75 0.55
N VAL A 219 1.04 10.45 1.79
CA VAL A 219 0.51 11.11 2.99
C VAL A 219 1.36 12.32 3.36
N PHE A 220 0.71 13.46 3.51
CA PHE A 220 1.31 14.73 3.86
C PHE A 220 1.08 15.04 5.33
N ILE A 221 1.79 14.31 6.19
CA ILE A 221 1.67 14.39 7.65
C ILE A 221 1.93 15.83 8.12
N GLN A 222 0.91 16.41 8.76
CA GLN A 222 0.97 17.79 9.28
C GLN A 222 0.21 17.96 10.60
N PHE A 223 -0.56 16.96 11.05
CA PHE A 223 -1.31 17.01 12.30
C PHE A 223 -1.00 15.81 13.20
N ASN A 224 -1.26 15.98 14.48
CA ASN A 224 -1.41 14.91 15.46
C ASN A 224 -2.84 14.94 16.02
N ARG A 225 -3.56 13.82 15.92
CA ARG A 225 -4.88 13.66 16.53
C ARG A 225 -4.75 13.25 17.98
N ASP A 226 -5.44 13.93 18.89
CA ASP A 226 -5.52 13.56 20.31
C ASP A 226 -6.66 12.56 20.61
N ALA A 227 -6.79 12.13 21.86
CA ALA A 227 -7.79 11.14 22.27
C ALA A 227 -9.24 11.70 22.22
N GLU A 228 -9.38 13.01 22.26
CA GLU A 228 -10.64 13.74 22.13
C GLU A 228 -11.03 13.95 20.65
N GLY A 229 -10.13 13.62 19.72
CA GLY A 229 -10.33 13.73 18.28
C GLY A 229 -9.95 15.08 17.69
N HIS A 230 -9.35 16.00 18.44
CA HIS A 230 -8.87 17.28 17.92
C HIS A 230 -7.55 17.12 17.16
N LEU A 231 -7.38 17.94 16.12
CA LEU A 231 -6.16 18.00 15.31
C LEU A 231 -5.24 19.10 15.81
N HIS A 232 -4.01 18.73 16.19
CA HIS A 232 -2.95 19.65 16.58
C HIS A 232 -1.90 19.73 15.48
N GLU A 233 -1.52 20.93 15.05
CA GLU A 233 -0.45 21.10 14.06
C GLU A 233 0.90 20.58 14.59
N LEU A 234 1.61 19.84 13.73
CA LEU A 234 2.96 19.37 14.01
C LEU A 234 3.99 20.49 13.79
N PRO A 235 5.12 20.47 14.52
CA PRO A 235 6.16 21.50 14.41
C PRO A 235 6.87 21.50 13.04
N ALA A 236 6.75 20.42 12.28
CA ALA A 236 7.27 20.29 10.93
C ALA A 236 6.28 19.52 10.05
N LYS A 237 6.31 19.81 8.75
CA LYS A 237 5.60 19.03 7.74
C LYS A 237 6.43 17.84 7.32
N HIS A 238 5.80 16.68 7.26
CA HIS A 238 6.44 15.41 7.00
C HIS A 238 5.80 14.71 5.79
N VAL A 239 6.50 13.73 5.25
CA VAL A 239 5.97 12.84 4.20
C VAL A 239 6.05 11.42 4.68
N ASP A 240 4.96 10.69 4.50
CA ASP A 240 4.87 9.24 4.60
C ASP A 240 4.23 8.72 3.31
N THR A 241 4.80 7.68 2.70
CA THR A 241 4.20 7.08 1.51
C THR A 241 4.14 5.57 1.68
N GLY A 242 3.12 4.95 1.12
CA GLY A 242 3.01 3.49 1.09
C GLY A 242 2.48 2.99 -0.26
N ALA A 243 3.26 2.16 -0.93
CA ALA A 243 2.84 1.42 -2.13
C ALA A 243 2.82 -0.07 -1.81
N GLY A 244 1.72 -0.76 -2.15
CA GLY A 244 1.64 -2.22 -1.98
C GLY A 244 2.52 -2.93 -3.00
N LEU A 245 3.54 -3.65 -2.55
CA LEU A 245 4.45 -4.39 -3.44
C LEU A 245 3.68 -5.38 -4.30
N GLU A 246 2.76 -6.13 -3.70
CA GLU A 246 1.94 -7.15 -4.36
C GLU A 246 1.11 -6.56 -5.50
N ARG A 247 0.39 -5.46 -5.22
CA ARG A 247 -0.43 -4.75 -6.22
C ARG A 247 0.40 -4.20 -7.37
N LEU A 248 1.52 -3.54 -7.05
CA LEU A 248 2.46 -3.06 -8.07
C LEU A 248 2.99 -4.21 -8.93
N SER A 249 3.32 -5.33 -8.30
CA SER A 249 3.84 -6.51 -8.98
C SER A 249 2.78 -7.14 -9.89
N ALA A 250 1.51 -7.20 -9.47
CA ALA A 250 0.42 -7.68 -10.32
C ALA A 250 0.31 -6.87 -11.61
N VAL A 251 0.32 -5.54 -11.50
CA VAL A 251 0.27 -4.63 -12.64
C VAL A 251 1.49 -4.79 -13.55
N LEU A 252 2.69 -4.79 -12.98
CA LEU A 252 3.95 -4.87 -13.74
C LEU A 252 4.18 -6.24 -14.38
N GLN A 253 3.53 -7.28 -13.85
CA GLN A 253 3.55 -8.62 -14.43
C GLN A 253 2.37 -8.86 -15.40
N GLY A 254 1.45 -7.90 -15.51
CA GLY A 254 0.28 -7.99 -16.39
C GLY A 254 -0.73 -9.05 -15.94
N VAL A 255 -0.83 -9.30 -14.63
CA VAL A 255 -1.80 -10.21 -14.04
C VAL A 255 -2.88 -9.44 -13.27
N GLN A 256 -4.07 -10.03 -13.15
CA GLN A 256 -5.24 -9.35 -12.58
C GLN A 256 -5.34 -9.48 -11.06
N SER A 257 -4.59 -10.41 -10.47
CA SER A 257 -4.64 -10.77 -9.07
C SER A 257 -3.22 -10.83 -8.52
N ASP A 258 -3.04 -10.33 -7.30
CA ASP A 258 -1.79 -10.41 -6.56
C ASP A 258 -1.37 -11.88 -6.38
N TYR A 259 -2.35 -12.79 -6.25
CA TYR A 259 -2.12 -14.23 -6.13
C TYR A 259 -1.57 -14.89 -7.41
N ASP A 260 -1.66 -14.22 -8.56
CA ASP A 260 -1.06 -14.66 -9.83
C ASP A 260 0.37 -14.12 -10.04
N THR A 261 0.94 -13.40 -9.06
CA THR A 261 2.32 -12.90 -9.14
C THR A 261 3.35 -14.00 -8.84
N ASP A 262 4.61 -13.74 -9.19
CA ASP A 262 5.77 -14.55 -8.79
C ASP A 262 5.95 -14.68 -7.25
N LEU A 263 5.30 -13.83 -6.44
CA LEU A 263 5.31 -13.95 -4.97
C LEU A 263 4.44 -15.12 -4.48
N PHE A 264 3.28 -15.32 -5.12
CA PHE A 264 2.27 -16.26 -4.64
C PHE A 264 2.22 -17.56 -5.43
N LYS A 265 2.52 -17.52 -6.73
CA LYS A 265 2.49 -18.71 -7.60
C LYS A 265 3.24 -19.92 -6.99
N PRO A 266 4.49 -19.81 -6.51
CA PRO A 266 5.19 -20.96 -5.94
C PRO A 266 4.52 -21.52 -4.68
N ILE A 267 3.90 -20.66 -3.87
CA ILE A 267 3.20 -21.06 -2.64
C ILE A 267 1.91 -21.80 -3.01
N ILE A 268 1.13 -21.27 -3.94
CA ILE A 268 -0.13 -21.86 -4.41
C ILE A 268 0.12 -23.19 -5.11
N GLU A 269 1.14 -23.28 -5.97
CA GLU A 269 1.57 -24.53 -6.60
C GLU A 269 1.89 -25.59 -5.55
N ARG A 270 2.65 -25.23 -4.51
CA ARG A 270 2.96 -26.15 -3.42
C ARG A 270 1.73 -26.56 -2.61
N ILE A 271 0.77 -25.67 -2.41
CA ILE A 271 -0.51 -26.00 -1.77
C ILE A 271 -1.27 -27.01 -2.62
N THR A 272 -1.37 -26.80 -3.94
CA THR A 272 -2.01 -27.73 -4.88
C THR A 272 -1.37 -29.12 -4.86
N GLU A 273 -0.04 -29.20 -4.81
CA GLU A 273 0.66 -30.48 -4.69
C GLU A 273 0.34 -31.23 -3.40
N ILE A 274 0.26 -30.51 -2.28
CA ILE A 274 -0.01 -31.11 -0.96
C ILE A 274 -1.47 -31.50 -0.81
N SER A 275 -2.41 -30.66 -1.28
CA SER A 275 -3.84 -30.88 -1.15
C SER A 275 -4.38 -31.89 -2.16
N GLY A 276 -3.68 -32.09 -3.30
CA GLY A 276 -4.18 -32.85 -4.44
C GLY A 276 -5.33 -32.16 -5.18
N THR A 277 -5.59 -30.87 -4.92
CA THR A 277 -6.66 -30.08 -5.55
C THR A 277 -6.08 -29.00 -6.45
N SER A 278 -6.53 -28.99 -7.71
CA SER A 278 -6.11 -27.98 -8.70
C SER A 278 -6.52 -26.57 -8.26
N TYR A 279 -5.66 -25.59 -8.53
CA TYR A 279 -5.96 -24.19 -8.28
C TYR A 279 -6.95 -23.64 -9.32
N ASP A 280 -7.99 -22.99 -8.82
CA ASP A 280 -8.99 -22.27 -9.62
C ASP A 280 -8.87 -20.76 -9.38
N ARG A 281 -9.00 -19.94 -10.41
CA ARG A 281 -8.94 -18.47 -10.25
C ARG A 281 -10.24 -17.88 -9.72
N GLY A 282 -11.36 -18.60 -9.79
CA GLY A 282 -12.63 -18.19 -9.22
C GLY A 282 -12.78 -18.59 -7.75
N ASP A 283 -14.03 -18.81 -7.34
CA ASP A 283 -14.41 -19.10 -5.95
C ASP A 283 -13.83 -20.42 -5.43
N GLN A 284 -13.55 -21.40 -6.31
CA GLN A 284 -13.04 -22.69 -5.87
C GLN A 284 -11.57 -22.62 -5.41
N GLY A 285 -10.83 -21.57 -5.77
CA GLY A 285 -9.47 -21.34 -5.30
C GLY A 285 -9.34 -20.42 -4.09
N ILE A 286 -10.45 -19.97 -3.49
CA ILE A 286 -10.41 -19.12 -2.28
C ILE A 286 -9.57 -19.80 -1.20
N GLY A 287 -9.76 -21.11 -0.99
CA GLY A 287 -8.99 -21.87 0.02
C GLY A 287 -7.48 -21.85 -0.23
N HIS A 288 -7.02 -22.00 -1.48
CA HIS A 288 -5.60 -21.92 -1.82
C HIS A 288 -5.04 -20.53 -1.55
N ARG A 289 -5.78 -19.47 -1.90
CA ARG A 289 -5.37 -18.07 -1.68
C ARG A 289 -5.29 -17.73 -0.19
N VAL A 290 -6.29 -18.11 0.60
CA VAL A 290 -6.32 -17.92 2.06
C VAL A 290 -5.13 -18.62 2.71
N VAL A 291 -4.88 -19.89 2.38
CA VAL A 291 -3.73 -20.62 2.95
C VAL A 291 -2.41 -19.99 2.53
N ALA A 292 -2.26 -19.56 1.27
CA ALA A 292 -1.03 -18.93 0.79
C ALA A 292 -0.73 -17.61 1.52
N ASP A 293 -1.73 -16.77 1.72
CA ASP A 293 -1.61 -15.53 2.48
C ASP A 293 -1.29 -15.80 3.97
N HIS A 294 -2.09 -16.64 4.62
CA HIS A 294 -1.95 -16.92 6.05
C HIS A 294 -0.60 -17.56 6.39
N LEU A 295 -0.06 -18.39 5.51
CA LEU A 295 1.29 -18.94 5.65
C LEU A 295 2.35 -17.84 5.70
N ARG A 296 2.23 -16.78 4.88
CA ARG A 296 3.17 -15.63 4.93
C ARG A 296 3.05 -14.90 6.26
N ALA A 297 1.84 -14.56 6.69
CA ALA A 297 1.61 -13.85 7.95
C ALA A 297 2.14 -14.62 9.17
N LEU A 298 1.81 -15.92 9.26
CA LEU A 298 2.26 -16.78 10.35
C LEU A 298 3.79 -16.93 10.35
N THR A 299 4.39 -17.18 9.18
CA THR A 299 5.84 -17.38 9.05
C THR A 299 6.59 -16.15 9.55
N PHE A 300 6.22 -14.96 9.08
CA PHE A 300 6.90 -13.72 9.49
C PHE A 300 6.61 -13.33 10.93
N ALA A 301 5.37 -13.47 11.41
CA ALA A 301 5.06 -13.17 12.80
C ALA A 301 5.79 -14.09 13.79
N ILE A 302 5.91 -15.38 13.47
CA ILE A 302 6.66 -16.35 14.29
C ILE A 302 8.15 -16.06 14.25
N ALA A 303 8.70 -15.78 13.06
CA ALA A 303 10.11 -15.40 12.91
C ALA A 303 10.46 -14.13 13.70
N ASP A 304 9.53 -13.18 13.79
CA ASP A 304 9.66 -11.94 14.55
C ASP A 304 9.30 -12.09 16.04
N GLY A 305 9.10 -13.32 16.53
CA GLY A 305 9.02 -13.66 17.96
C GLY A 305 7.61 -13.73 18.55
N ALA A 306 6.55 -13.63 17.75
CA ALA A 306 5.19 -13.89 18.22
C ALA A 306 4.87 -15.39 18.19
N MET A 307 4.07 -15.87 19.14
CA MET A 307 3.66 -17.28 19.20
C MET A 307 2.14 -17.39 19.35
N PRO A 308 1.49 -18.41 18.75
CA PRO A 308 0.08 -18.67 18.98
C PRO A 308 -0.24 -18.89 20.47
N SER A 309 -1.18 -18.14 21.02
CA SER A 309 -1.60 -18.17 22.42
C SER A 309 -3.13 -17.96 22.55
N ASN A 310 -3.64 -17.83 23.77
CA ASN A 310 -5.06 -17.56 24.03
C ASN A 310 -5.35 -16.06 24.28
N ASP A 311 -4.36 -15.19 24.14
CA ASP A 311 -4.43 -13.78 24.50
C ASP A 311 -3.70 -12.87 23.51
N GLY A 312 -4.11 -11.60 23.46
CA GLY A 312 -3.47 -10.54 22.67
C GLY A 312 -3.12 -10.95 21.23
N ARG A 313 -1.88 -10.66 20.81
CA ARG A 313 -1.40 -11.01 19.46
C ARG A 313 -1.34 -12.52 19.20
N GLY A 314 -1.07 -13.32 20.22
CA GLY A 314 -0.99 -14.77 20.04
C GLY A 314 -2.35 -15.39 19.78
N TYR A 315 -3.43 -14.81 20.31
CA TYR A 315 -4.79 -15.20 19.94
C TYR A 315 -5.11 -14.92 18.47
N VAL A 316 -4.66 -13.77 17.96
CA VAL A 316 -4.82 -13.42 16.54
C VAL A 316 -4.08 -14.42 15.64
N LEU A 317 -2.81 -14.74 15.95
CA LEU A 317 -2.07 -15.77 15.20
C LEU A 317 -2.72 -17.15 15.29
N ARG A 318 -3.26 -17.50 16.45
CA ARG A 318 -4.01 -18.75 16.61
C ARG A 318 -5.25 -18.79 15.71
N ARG A 319 -5.96 -17.67 15.55
CA ARG A 319 -7.12 -17.58 14.64
C ARG A 319 -6.71 -17.71 13.18
N ILE A 320 -5.62 -17.08 12.76
CA ILE A 320 -5.10 -17.18 11.39
C ILE A 320 -4.63 -18.61 11.09
N LEU A 321 -4.05 -19.30 12.07
CA LEU A 321 -3.58 -20.68 11.92
C LEU A 321 -4.72 -21.72 11.82
N ARG A 322 -5.90 -21.42 12.36
CA ARG A 322 -7.03 -22.36 12.47
C ARG A 322 -8.03 -22.18 11.35
#